data_AF-A0A931S2H8-F1
#
_entry.id   AF-A0A931S2H8-F1
#
_cell.length_a   1.000
_cell.length_b   1.000
_cell.length_c   1.000
_cell.angle_alpha   90.00
_cell.angle_beta   90.00
_cell.angle_gamma   90.00
#
_symmetry.space_group_name_H-M   'P 1'
#
loop_
_entity.id
_entity.type
_entity.pdbx_description
1 polymer ?
#
loop_
_entity_poly.entity_id
_entity_poly.type
_entity_poly.pdbx_seq_one_letter_code
_entity_poly.pdbx_strand_id
1 'polypeptide(L)' 'MPVRLTVGFSDNPRVRPLMDGAVTAQNIDLDFVTGPVGELFCRNLKYEEFDVMEMAIGCTIM' A
#
# COMPACT_ATOMS: atom_id res chain seq x y z
N MET A 1 -9.02 18.88 7.15
CA MET A 1 -9.52 17.95 6.11
C MET A 1 -8.58 16.77 6.11
N PRO A 2 -9.07 15.51 6.09
CA PRO A 2 -8.20 14.35 6.08
C PRO A 2 -7.38 14.33 4.78
N VAL A 3 -6.11 13.94 4.87
CA VAL A 3 -5.23 13.76 3.70
C VAL A 3 -5.56 12.42 3.07
N ARG A 4 -5.87 12.41 1.78
CA ARG A 4 -6.11 11.17 1.04
C ARG A 4 -4.79 10.64 0.49
N LEU A 5 -4.49 9.37 0.78
CA LEU A 5 -3.29 8.67 0.30
C LEU A 5 -3.71 7.40 -0.43
N THR A 6 -3.14 7.18 -1.60
CA THR A 6 -3.29 5.92 -2.35
C THR A 6 -2.22 4.95 -1.87
N VAL A 7 -2.63 3.80 -1.36
CA VAL A 7 -1.72 2.83 -0.74
C VAL A 7 -1.78 1.46 -1.41
N GLY A 8 -0.63 0.97 -1.88
CA GLY A 8 -0.49 -0.34 -2.52
C GLY A 8 -0.01 -1.40 -1.53
N PHE A 9 -0.88 -2.32 -1.11
CA PHE A 9 -0.52 -3.41 -0.19
C PHE A 9 -1.01 -4.76 -0.67
N SER A 10 -0.26 -5.83 -0.38
CA SER A 10 -0.76 -7.20 -0.56
C SER A 10 -1.79 -7.56 0.52
N ASP A 11 -2.40 -8.75 0.44
CA ASP A 11 -3.24 -9.29 1.51
C ASP A 11 -2.40 -9.71 2.72
N ASN A 12 -1.72 -8.73 3.32
CA ASN A 12 -0.87 -8.89 4.48
C ASN A 12 -1.75 -8.83 5.74
N PRO A 13 -1.75 -9.87 6.60
CA PRO A 13 -2.55 -9.89 7.83
C PRO A 13 -2.29 -8.71 8.76
N ARG A 14 -1.11 -8.07 8.67
CA ARG A 14 -0.75 -6.90 9.47
C ARG A 14 -1.40 -5.60 8.99
N VAL A 15 -1.75 -5.52 7.71
CA VAL A 15 -2.35 -4.34 7.07
C VAL A 15 -3.86 -4.49 6.95
N ARG A 16 -4.35 -5.72 6.94
CA ARG A 16 -5.77 -6.07 6.88
C ARG A 16 -6.67 -5.31 7.87
N PRO A 17 -6.29 -5.05 9.14
CA PRO A 17 -7.10 -4.23 10.04
C PRO A 17 -7.32 -2.78 9.56
N LEU A 18 -6.38 -2.22 8.78
CA LEU A 18 -6.52 -0.90 8.17
C LEU A 18 -7.44 -0.95 6.94
N MET A 19 -7.38 -2.05 6.17
CA MET A 19 -8.23 -2.26 4.98
C MET A 19 -9.69 -2.52 5.35
N ASP A 20 -9.92 -3.32 6.39
CA ASP A 20 -11.26 -3.68 6.88
C ASP A 20 -11.87 -2.57 7.77
N GLY A 21 -11.14 -1.47 8.00
CA GLY A 21 -11.58 -0.34 8.82
C GLY A 21 -11.64 -0.62 10.33
N ALA A 22 -11.13 -1.76 10.79
CA ALA A 22 -11.01 -2.09 12.22
C ALA A 22 -10.04 -1.15 12.96
N VAL A 23 -9.06 -0.61 12.24
CA VAL A 23 -8.16 0.44 12.69
C VAL A 23 -8.19 1.57 11.67
N THR A 24 -8.38 2.81 12.12
CA THR A 24 -8.43 3.99 11.25
C THR A 24 -7.30 4.95 11.59
N ALA A 25 -6.59 5.44 10.58
CA ALA A 25 -5.59 6.49 10.77
C ALA A 25 -6.28 7.85 11.05
N GLN A 26 -5.75 8.62 12.00
CA GLN A 26 -6.31 9.94 12.32
C GLN A 26 -5.92 10.95 11.24
N ASN A 27 -6.91 11.70 10.74
CA ASN A 27 -6.73 12.72 9.68
C ASN A 27 -6.13 12.19 8.36
N ILE A 28 -6.21 10.89 8.10
CA ILE A 28 -5.75 10.26 6.85
C ILE A 28 -6.87 9.37 6.32
N ASP A 29 -7.15 9.49 5.03
CA ASP A 29 -8.04 8.63 4.26
C ASP A 29 -7.17 7.72 3.38
N LEU A 30 -7.31 6.41 3.52
CA LEU A 30 -6.46 5.42 2.86
C LEU A 30 -7.24 4.72 1.74
N ASP A 31 -6.87 4.96 0.50
CA ASP A 31 -7.41 4.26 -0.67
C ASP A 31 -6.50 3.05 -1.00
N PHE A 32 -6.99 1.85 -0.70
CA PHE A 32 -6.22 0.61 -0.86
C PHE A 32 -6.30 0.05 -2.27
N VAL A 33 -5.13 -0.24 -2.85
CA VAL A 33 -4.97 -1.03 -4.07
C VAL A 33 -4.25 -2.33 -3.70
N THR A 34 -4.88 -3.46 -4.04
CA THR A 34 -4.36 -4.79 -3.68
C THR A 34 -3.78 -5.51 -4.88
N GLY A 35 -2.70 -6.26 -4.63
CA GLY A 35 -2.04 -7.05 -5.66
C GLY A 35 -0.79 -7.77 -5.14
N PRO A 36 -0.12 -8.55 -6.00
CA PRO A 36 1.18 -9.16 -5.66
C PRO A 36 2.23 -8.08 -5.35
N VAL A 37 2.99 -8.23 -4.26
CA VAL A 37 3.98 -7.23 -3.80
C VAL A 37 4.95 -6.81 -4.92
N GLY A 38 5.46 -7.77 -5.70
CA GLY A 38 6.38 -7.47 -6.80
C GLY A 38 5.73 -6.67 -7.93
N GLU A 39 4.44 -6.88 -8.19
CA GLU A 39 3.70 -6.11 -9.20
C GLU A 39 3.46 -4.68 -8.73
N LEU A 40 3.02 -4.50 -7.48
CA LEU A 40 2.82 -3.19 -6.88
C LEU A 40 4.12 -2.39 -6.87
N PHE A 41 5.24 -3.04 -6.55
CA PHE A 41 6.57 -2.45 -6.63
C PHE A 41 6.92 -1.96 -8.05
N CYS A 42 6.81 -2.83 -9.05
CA CYS A 42 7.12 -2.49 -10.43
C CYS A 42 6.18 -1.40 -11.00
N ARG A 43 4.88 -1.43 -10.63
CA ARG A 43 3.91 -0.42 -11.02
C ARG A 43 4.28 0.94 -10.44
N ASN A 44 4.62 1.01 -9.17
CA ASN A 44 4.99 2.27 -8.56
C ASN A 44 6.30 2.83 -9.13
N LEU A 45 7.30 1.98 -9.36
CA LEU A 45 8.57 2.38 -9.98
C LEU A 45 8.38 2.95 -11.38
N LYS A 46 7.39 2.45 -12.12
CA LYS A 46 7.13 2.84 -13.53
C LYS A 46 6.18 4.02 -13.67
N TYR A 47 5.15 4.09 -12.83
CA TYR A 47 4.02 5.01 -13.01
C TYR A 47 3.82 5.98 -11.85
N GLU A 48 4.57 5.84 -10.75
CA GLU A 48 4.40 6.63 -9.53
C GLU A 48 2.94 6.66 -9.06
N GLU A 49 2.30 5.48 -9.11
CA GLU A 49 0.86 5.32 -8.89
C GLU A 49 0.45 5.42 -7.42
N PHE A 50 1.35 5.14 -6.47
CA PHE A 50 1.04 5.04 -5.05
C PHE A 50 1.87 5.99 -4.20
N ASP A 51 1.21 6.66 -3.24
CA ASP A 51 1.88 7.49 -2.22
C ASP A 51 2.64 6.61 -1.20
N VAL A 52 2.11 5.42 -0.92
CA VAL A 52 2.72 4.41 -0.05
C VAL A 52 2.57 3.06 -0.71
N MET A 53 3.64 2.25 -0.73
CA MET A 53 3.54 0.87 -1.18
C MET A 53 4.28 -0.11 -0.28
N GLU A 54 3.81 -1.35 -0.28
CA GLU A 54 4.56 -2.47 0.26
C GLU A 54 5.73 -2.81 -0.67
N MET A 55 6.93 -2.85 -0.10
CA MET A 55 8.14 -3.25 -0.80
C MET A 55 8.79 -4.43 -0.08
N ALA A 56 9.05 -5.51 -0.82
CA ALA A 56 9.90 -6.59 -0.36
C ALA A 56 11.35 -6.29 -0.77
N ILE A 57 12.22 -6.01 0.20
CA ILE A 57 13.65 -5.71 -0.08
C ILE A 57 14.35 -6.84 -0.84
N GLY A 58 13.90 -8.09 -0.62
CA GLY A 58 14.36 -9.28 -1.34
C GLY A 58 14.10 -9.23 -2.85
N CYS A 59 13.08 -8.50 -3.31
CA CYS A 59 12.82 -8.30 -4.75
C CYS A 59 13.78 -7.29 -5.40
N THR A 60 14.48 -6.46 -4.62
CA THR A 60 15.39 -5.43 -5.13
C THR A 60 16.85 -5.90 -5.16
N ILE A 61 17.23 -6.79 -4.25
CA ILE A 61 18.64 -7.17 -4.02
C ILE A 61 19.05 -8.51 -4.68
N MET A 62 18.21 -9.07 -5.55
CA MET A 62 18.53 -10.27 -6.33
C MET A 62 18.82 -9.95 -7.79
#